data_AF-E2SQU4-F1
#
_entry.id   AF-E2SQU4-F1
#
_cell.length_a   1.000
_cell.length_b   1.000
_cell.length_c   1.000
_cell.angle_alpha   90.00
_cell.angle_beta   90.00
_cell.angle_gamma   90.00
#
_symmetry.space_group_name_H-M   'P 1'
#
loop_
_entity.id
_entity.type
_entity.pdbx_description
1 polymer ?
#
loop_
_entity_poly.entity_id
_entity_poly.type
_entity_poly.pdbx_seq_one_letter_code
_entity_poly.pdbx_strand_id
1 'polypeptide(L)'
;MHNSAFFVGFPSLLFSTLIPIHFVSHPFQWVFFSLCPFVCAACTGIFFVKGVFSMDKKRVLSPEDILRYGRSDTPFDHMPTLEEWLLYYLKHFVKPSSKPNTYACFRSYICSHICPLLGDYALCDICEAVLQAYVNIKYENGRLDGKGGLSVKTLKEHITVLRLAFKRAIQLGIISYDPCRCVEYPKEVKKEVSVLSVQEQEKLTTAIS
;
A
#
# COMPACT_ATOMS: atom_id res chain seq x y z
N MET A 1 -11.52 -25.38 57.64
CA MET A 1 -10.50 -24.98 58.65
C MET A 1 -9.43 -24.20 57.90
N HIS A 2 -9.54 -22.86 57.89
CA HIS A 2 -8.62 -21.90 58.56
C HIS A 2 -7.16 -22.07 58.09
N ASN A 3 -6.37 -21.06 57.71
CA ASN A 3 -6.40 -19.58 57.71
C ASN A 3 -5.18 -19.15 56.84
N SER A 4 -5.21 -18.11 56.00
CA SER A 4 -4.73 -16.73 56.28
C SER A 4 -3.26 -16.66 56.77
N ALA A 5 -2.32 -15.78 56.39
CA ALA A 5 -2.22 -14.62 55.51
C ALA A 5 -0.84 -13.93 55.78
N PHE A 6 -0.25 -13.28 54.77
CA PHE A 6 0.49 -11.98 54.80
C PHE A 6 1.88 -11.72 55.45
N PHE A 7 2.63 -10.90 54.68
CA PHE A 7 3.54 -9.77 55.00
C PHE A 7 5.09 -9.94 55.13
N VAL A 8 5.77 -9.43 54.07
CA VAL A 8 6.96 -8.54 53.95
C VAL A 8 8.35 -8.84 54.57
N GLY A 9 9.36 -8.48 53.77
CA GLY A 9 10.71 -8.14 54.25
C GLY A 9 11.67 -7.79 53.10
N PHE A 10 11.83 -6.50 52.82
CA PHE A 10 12.89 -5.90 51.98
C PHE A 10 14.29 -6.21 52.54
N PRO A 11 15.35 -6.09 51.73
CA PRO A 11 16.36 -5.10 52.10
C PRO A 11 16.79 -4.19 50.95
N SER A 12 17.02 -2.95 51.36
CA SER A 12 17.55 -1.80 50.64
C SER A 12 19.09 -1.81 50.57
N LEU A 13 19.61 -0.93 49.69
CA LEU A 13 20.90 -0.19 49.65
C LEU A 13 21.55 -0.33 48.25
N LEU A 14 21.32 0.64 47.34
CA LEU A 14 21.99 1.94 47.12
C LEU A 14 23.42 1.85 46.54
N PHE A 15 23.61 2.52 45.39
CA PHE A 15 24.74 3.35 44.90
C PHE A 15 24.78 3.28 43.36
N SER A 16 24.18 4.27 42.67
CA SER A 16 24.86 5.46 42.12
C SER A 16 25.90 5.12 41.05
N THR A 17 25.57 5.36 39.77
CA THR A 17 26.45 6.08 38.82
C THR A 17 25.62 6.55 37.62
N LEU A 18 25.57 7.87 37.46
CA LEU A 18 25.11 8.57 36.27
C LEU A 18 26.13 8.39 35.14
N ILE A 19 25.69 7.99 33.95
CA ILE A 19 26.49 8.05 32.72
C ILE A 19 25.89 9.16 31.84
N PRO A 20 26.63 10.24 31.54
CA PRO A 20 26.16 11.30 30.66
C PRO A 20 26.38 10.93 29.18
N ILE A 21 25.33 11.10 28.37
CA ILE A 21 25.41 10.98 26.91
C ILE A 21 25.97 12.31 26.37
N HIS A 22 27.17 12.25 25.83
CA HIS A 22 27.82 13.36 25.13
C HIS A 22 27.07 13.68 23.82
N PHE A 23 26.57 14.91 23.72
CA PHE A 23 26.05 15.50 22.50
C PHE A 23 27.23 16.08 21.71
N VAL A 24 27.57 15.45 20.58
CA VAL A 24 28.61 15.94 19.66
C VAL A 24 27.95 16.80 18.60
N SER A 25 28.20 18.10 18.68
CA SER A 25 27.90 19.10 17.65
C SER A 25 29.01 19.12 16.63
N HIS A 26 28.71 19.09 15.32
CA HIS A 26 29.41 19.88 14.29
C HIS A 26 28.70 19.81 12.91
N PRO A 27 28.99 20.76 12.00
CA PRO A 27 28.02 21.45 11.15
C PRO A 27 28.12 20.98 9.69
N PHE A 28 27.19 21.37 8.80
CA PHE A 28 27.43 21.67 7.36
C PHE A 28 26.08 21.95 6.66
N GLN A 29 25.73 23.23 6.54
CA GLN A 29 25.43 24.00 5.30
C GLN A 29 24.91 23.23 4.05
N TRP A 30 23.97 23.67 3.21
CA TRP A 30 23.41 24.96 2.74
C TRP A 30 21.93 24.66 2.32
N VAL A 31 20.98 25.56 2.02
CA VAL A 31 20.96 26.65 1.04
C VAL A 31 19.74 27.54 1.32
N PHE A 32 19.98 28.84 1.53
CA PHE A 32 19.00 29.90 1.38
C PHE A 32 18.79 30.17 -0.12
N PHE A 33 17.55 30.09 -0.61
CA PHE A 33 17.14 30.82 -1.80
C PHE A 33 16.08 31.84 -1.42
N SER A 34 16.50 33.09 -1.59
CA SER A 34 15.74 34.32 -1.54
C SER A 34 14.60 34.31 -2.57
N LEU A 35 13.44 34.86 -2.18
CA LEU A 35 12.77 36.00 -2.84
C LEU A 35 11.25 35.97 -2.56
N CYS A 36 10.80 36.87 -1.69
CA CYS A 36 9.80 37.87 -2.08
C CYS A 36 9.65 38.93 -0.99
N PRO A 37 10.08 40.18 -1.25
CA PRO A 37 9.88 41.31 -0.35
C PRO A 37 8.81 42.24 -0.94
N PHE A 38 7.54 42.12 -0.58
CA PHE A 38 6.57 43.21 -0.83
C PHE A 38 5.49 43.22 0.26
N VAL A 39 5.61 44.21 1.15
CA VAL A 39 4.52 45.04 1.68
C VAL A 39 3.45 44.35 2.54
N CYS A 40 3.45 44.63 3.85
CA CYS A 40 2.63 45.72 4.40
C CYS A 40 2.89 45.87 5.91
N ALA A 41 3.56 46.96 6.28
CA ALA A 41 3.55 47.47 7.64
C ALA A 41 2.33 48.40 7.77
N ALA A 42 1.24 47.90 8.34
CA ALA A 42 0.16 48.72 8.85
C ALA A 42 -0.54 47.99 10.01
N CYS A 43 -0.40 48.55 11.21
CA CYS A 43 -1.50 48.91 12.11
C CYS A 43 -2.69 47.92 12.10
N THR A 44 -2.96 47.12 13.12
CA THR A 44 -3.43 47.57 14.45
C THR A 44 -3.80 46.36 15.31
N GLY A 45 -3.48 46.41 16.61
CA GLY A 45 -4.25 45.75 17.66
C GLY A 45 -4.27 44.21 17.67
N ILE A 46 -3.17 43.57 18.08
CA ILE A 46 -3.29 42.25 18.70
C ILE A 46 -3.62 42.47 20.17
N PHE A 47 -4.93 42.47 20.44
CA PHE A 47 -5.49 42.24 21.75
C PHE A 47 -5.00 40.84 22.19
N PHE A 48 -3.90 40.80 22.94
CA PHE A 48 -3.37 39.56 23.51
C PHE A 48 -4.29 39.17 24.66
N VAL A 49 -5.43 38.56 24.32
CA VAL A 49 -6.25 37.85 25.30
C VAL A 49 -5.32 36.82 25.92
N LYS A 50 -5.03 36.97 27.23
CA LYS A 50 -4.45 35.92 28.05
C LYS A 50 -5.43 34.75 28.09
N GLY A 51 -5.50 33.99 27.00
CA GLY A 51 -6.04 32.66 27.00
C GLY A 51 -5.04 31.79 27.74
N VAL A 52 -5.35 31.45 28.98
CA VAL A 52 -4.75 30.29 29.63
C VAL A 52 -5.03 29.12 28.69
N PHE A 53 -4.04 28.72 27.90
CA PHE A 53 -4.10 27.50 27.12
C PHE A 53 -3.97 26.35 28.11
N SER A 54 -5.08 26.02 28.77
CA SER A 54 -5.18 24.90 29.68
C SER A 54 -4.91 23.63 28.87
N MET A 55 -3.75 23.00 29.10
CA MET A 55 -3.53 21.63 28.66
C MET A 55 -4.28 20.68 29.59
N ASP A 56 -5.61 20.68 29.52
CA ASP A 56 -6.37 19.47 29.76
C ASP A 56 -6.28 18.59 28.52
N LYS A 57 -5.05 18.17 28.19
CA LYS A 57 -4.82 17.18 27.13
C LYS A 57 -5.39 15.88 27.64
N LYS A 58 -6.65 15.57 27.29
CA LYS A 58 -7.19 14.21 27.36
C LYS A 58 -6.12 13.27 26.77
N ARG A 59 -5.56 12.40 27.61
CA ARG A 59 -4.53 11.43 27.21
C ARG A 59 -5.10 10.28 26.36
N VAL A 60 -6.42 10.24 26.22
CA VAL A 60 -7.19 9.20 25.54
C VAL A 60 -8.33 9.86 24.78
N LEU A 61 -8.64 9.38 23.57
CA LEU A 61 -9.82 9.80 22.81
C LEU A 61 -11.10 9.54 23.61
N SER A 62 -12.11 10.41 23.51
CA SER A 62 -13.40 10.11 24.14
C SER A 62 -14.07 8.91 23.46
N PRO A 63 -14.89 8.12 24.16
CA PRO A 63 -15.70 7.07 23.53
C PRO A 63 -16.49 7.59 22.33
N GLU A 64 -17.00 8.82 22.39
CA GLU A 64 -17.71 9.49 21.30
C GLU A 64 -16.79 9.79 20.10
N ASP A 65 -15.55 10.22 20.34
CA ASP A 65 -14.55 10.42 19.29
C ASP A 65 -14.10 9.09 18.68
N ILE A 66 -13.98 8.03 19.49
CA ILE A 66 -13.71 6.67 18.99
C ILE A 66 -14.88 6.19 18.13
N LEU A 67 -16.13 6.49 18.47
CA LEU A 67 -17.27 6.14 17.63
C LEU A 67 -17.37 7.04 16.38
N ARG A 68 -16.94 8.30 16.48
CA ARG A 68 -16.92 9.27 15.37
C ARG A 68 -15.81 9.00 14.35
N TYR A 69 -14.64 8.58 14.80
CA TYR A 69 -13.43 8.38 13.98
C TYR A 69 -13.00 6.92 13.85
N GLY A 70 -13.41 6.05 14.76
CA GLY A 70 -13.04 4.65 14.85
C GLY A 70 -14.12 3.67 14.40
N ARG A 71 -15.23 4.16 13.81
CA ARG A 71 -16.12 3.28 13.08
C ARG A 71 -15.41 2.84 11.80
N SER A 72 -14.80 1.66 11.83
CA SER A 72 -14.45 0.94 10.62
C SER A 72 -15.75 0.42 10.02
N ASP A 73 -16.47 1.28 9.30
CA ASP A 73 -17.50 0.81 8.40
C ASP A 73 -16.76 0.00 7.33
N THR A 74 -16.64 -1.31 7.57
CA THR A 74 -16.25 -2.21 6.49
C THR A 74 -17.30 -2.01 5.40
N PRO A 75 -16.90 -1.71 4.17
CA PRO A 75 -17.83 -1.34 3.11
C PRO A 75 -18.74 -2.50 2.66
N PHE A 76 -18.58 -3.68 3.26
CA PHE A 76 -19.31 -4.89 2.98
C PHE A 76 -19.96 -5.41 4.27
N ASP A 77 -21.24 -5.79 4.19
CA ASP A 77 -22.01 -6.40 5.28
C ASP A 77 -21.73 -7.90 5.44
N HIS A 78 -21.07 -8.51 4.46
CA HIS A 78 -20.69 -9.92 4.40
C HIS A 78 -19.28 -10.05 3.80
N MET A 79 -18.71 -11.25 3.83
CA MET A 79 -17.42 -11.51 3.16
C MET A 79 -17.57 -11.27 1.65
N PRO A 80 -16.88 -10.26 1.07
CA PRO A 80 -17.02 -9.98 -0.34
C PRO A 80 -16.38 -11.07 -1.20
N THR A 81 -16.87 -11.19 -2.42
CA THR A 81 -16.16 -11.91 -3.48
C THR A 81 -14.88 -11.18 -3.89
N LEU A 82 -13.95 -11.88 -4.55
CA LEU A 82 -12.74 -11.26 -5.06
C LEU A 82 -13.07 -10.16 -6.08
N GLU A 83 -14.06 -10.37 -6.94
CA GLU A 83 -14.47 -9.35 -7.92
C GLU A 83 -14.98 -8.08 -7.23
N GLU A 84 -15.91 -8.20 -6.28
CA GLU A 84 -16.46 -7.05 -5.55
C GLU A 84 -15.34 -6.28 -4.83
N TRP A 85 -14.43 -7.01 -4.18
CA TRP A 85 -13.29 -6.40 -3.51
C TRP A 85 -12.37 -5.66 -4.49
N LEU A 86 -12.02 -6.27 -5.63
CA LEU A 86 -11.12 -5.67 -6.62
C LEU A 86 -11.73 -4.43 -7.27
N LEU A 87 -13.03 -4.44 -7.55
CA LEU A 87 -13.75 -3.29 -8.10
C LEU A 87 -13.86 -2.15 -7.08
N TYR A 88 -14.15 -2.47 -5.81
CA TYR A 88 -14.10 -1.51 -4.73
C TYR A 88 -12.69 -0.91 -4.58
N TYR A 89 -11.67 -1.76 -4.59
CA TYR A 89 -10.28 -1.35 -4.46
C TYR A 89 -9.86 -0.38 -5.57
N LEU A 90 -10.21 -0.69 -6.82
CA LEU A 90 -9.99 0.18 -7.97
C LEU A 90 -10.65 1.55 -7.79
N LYS A 91 -11.92 1.57 -7.39
CA LYS A 91 -12.72 2.79 -7.30
C LYS A 91 -12.28 3.70 -6.16
N HIS A 92 -11.99 3.13 -4.99
CA HIS A 92 -11.80 3.89 -3.75
C HIS A 92 -10.34 4.13 -3.37
N PHE A 93 -9.40 3.29 -3.85
CA PHE A 93 -7.98 3.48 -3.55
C PHE A 93 -7.14 3.82 -4.78
N VAL A 94 -7.32 3.11 -5.90
CA VAL A 94 -6.47 3.32 -7.09
C VAL A 94 -6.86 4.57 -7.87
N LYS A 95 -8.16 4.76 -8.14
CA LYS A 95 -8.67 5.90 -8.92
C LYS A 95 -8.27 7.28 -8.34
N PRO A 96 -8.35 7.56 -7.03
CA PRO A 96 -7.98 8.86 -6.50
C PRO A 96 -6.46 9.09 -6.42
N SER A 97 -5.63 8.05 -6.36
CA SER A 97 -4.19 8.18 -6.10
C SER A 97 -3.27 7.89 -7.29
N SER A 98 -3.80 7.40 -8.41
CA SER A 98 -3.00 6.93 -9.55
C SER A 98 -3.25 7.70 -10.83
N LYS A 99 -2.29 7.59 -11.76
CA LYS A 99 -2.41 8.16 -13.11
C LYS A 99 -3.50 7.42 -13.90
N PRO A 100 -4.18 8.09 -14.86
CA PRO A 100 -5.24 7.47 -15.66
C PRO A 100 -4.81 6.16 -16.35
N ASN A 101 -3.58 6.11 -16.87
CA ASN A 101 -3.05 4.92 -17.53
C ASN A 101 -2.91 3.74 -16.56
N THR A 102 -2.42 3.96 -15.34
CA THR A 102 -2.28 2.92 -14.33
C THR A 102 -3.65 2.34 -13.94
N TYR A 103 -4.64 3.20 -13.74
CA TYR A 103 -6.01 2.78 -13.48
C TYR A 103 -6.58 1.95 -14.64
N ALA A 104 -6.39 2.40 -15.89
CA ALA A 104 -6.85 1.69 -17.07
C ALA A 104 -6.20 0.30 -17.21
N CYS A 105 -4.88 0.20 -17.01
CA CYS A 105 -4.15 -1.07 -17.00
C CYS A 105 -4.69 -2.02 -15.92
N PHE A 106 -4.82 -1.54 -14.67
CA PHE A 106 -5.29 -2.37 -13.57
C PHE A 106 -6.71 -2.87 -13.81
N ARG A 107 -7.60 -1.99 -14.27
CA ARG A 107 -8.97 -2.36 -14.65
C ARG A 107 -8.98 -3.40 -15.76
N SER A 108 -8.13 -3.25 -16.77
CA SER A 108 -8.02 -4.22 -17.86
C SER A 108 -7.59 -5.59 -17.35
N TYR A 109 -6.57 -5.66 -16.49
CA TYR A 109 -6.10 -6.92 -15.90
C TYR A 109 -7.18 -7.59 -15.05
N ILE A 110 -7.86 -6.79 -14.21
CA ILE A 110 -8.93 -7.27 -13.32
C ILE A 110 -10.10 -7.82 -14.14
N CYS A 111 -10.72 -7.00 -14.98
CA CYS A 111 -11.94 -7.37 -15.68
C CYS A 111 -11.72 -8.42 -16.78
N SER A 112 -10.60 -8.35 -17.50
CA SER A 112 -10.38 -9.21 -18.68
C SER A 112 -9.70 -10.54 -18.35
N HIS A 113 -8.91 -10.60 -17.27
CA HIS A 113 -8.10 -11.78 -16.97
C HIS A 113 -8.37 -12.40 -15.60
N ILE A 114 -8.45 -11.59 -14.54
CA ILE A 114 -8.56 -12.08 -13.15
C ILE A 114 -10.00 -12.50 -12.85
N CYS A 115 -10.97 -11.60 -12.94
CA CYS A 115 -12.37 -11.87 -12.59
C CYS A 115 -12.97 -13.06 -13.35
N PRO A 116 -12.72 -13.25 -14.66
CA PRO A 116 -13.28 -14.40 -15.39
C PRO A 116 -12.86 -15.78 -14.85
N LEU A 117 -11.83 -15.87 -14.02
CA LEU A 117 -11.37 -17.14 -13.44
C LEU A 117 -11.47 -17.19 -11.91
N LEU A 118 -11.30 -16.05 -11.24
CA LEU A 118 -11.20 -15.96 -9.78
C LEU A 118 -12.30 -15.09 -9.15
N GLY A 119 -13.13 -14.42 -9.94
CA GLY A 119 -14.05 -13.39 -9.47
C GLY A 119 -15.04 -13.87 -8.42
N ASP A 120 -15.61 -15.06 -8.63
CA ASP A 120 -16.67 -15.64 -7.79
C ASP A 120 -16.17 -16.23 -6.47
N TYR A 121 -14.86 -16.37 -6.28
CA TYR A 121 -14.32 -16.86 -5.01
C TYR A 121 -14.55 -15.81 -3.93
N ALA A 122 -14.93 -16.26 -2.72
CA ALA A 122 -14.89 -15.39 -1.56
C ALA A 122 -13.45 -14.91 -1.32
N LEU A 123 -13.28 -13.65 -0.90
CA LEU A 123 -11.95 -13.05 -0.74
C LEU A 123 -11.06 -13.84 0.23
N CYS A 124 -11.66 -14.47 1.26
CA CYS A 124 -10.95 -15.31 2.24
C CYS A 124 -10.56 -16.69 1.71
N ASP A 125 -11.19 -17.17 0.64
CA ASP A 125 -10.98 -18.53 0.11
C ASP A 125 -9.83 -18.57 -0.90
N ILE A 126 -9.36 -17.41 -1.36
CA ILE A 126 -8.18 -17.32 -2.21
C ILE A 126 -6.95 -17.70 -1.40
N CYS A 127 -6.33 -18.82 -1.77
CA CYS A 127 -5.08 -19.31 -1.19
C CYS A 127 -3.94 -19.30 -2.22
N GLU A 128 -2.72 -19.56 -1.75
CA GLU A 128 -1.51 -19.64 -2.60
C GLU A 128 -1.69 -20.64 -3.76
N ALA A 129 -2.33 -21.79 -3.51
CA ALA A 129 -2.56 -22.82 -4.53
C ALA A 129 -3.49 -22.33 -5.66
N VAL A 130 -4.54 -21.56 -5.31
CA VAL A 130 -5.47 -20.98 -6.29
C VAL A 130 -4.74 -19.95 -7.17
N LEU A 131 -3.90 -19.11 -6.56
CA LEU A 131 -3.11 -18.14 -7.33
C LEU A 131 -2.05 -18.80 -8.20
N GLN A 132 -1.41 -19.88 -7.72
CA GLN A 132 -0.45 -20.63 -8.52
C GLN A 132 -1.14 -21.30 -9.73
N ALA A 133 -2.31 -21.89 -9.52
CA ALA A 133 -3.13 -22.44 -10.61
C ALA A 133 -3.51 -21.37 -11.64
N TYR A 134 -3.92 -20.18 -11.18
CA TYR A 134 -4.19 -19.03 -12.06
C TYR A 134 -2.98 -18.65 -12.91
N VAL A 135 -1.78 -18.57 -12.31
CA VAL A 135 -0.54 -18.24 -13.04
C VAL A 135 -0.25 -19.29 -14.11
N ASN A 136 -0.35 -20.58 -13.78
CA ASN A 136 -0.08 -21.66 -14.72
C ASN A 136 -1.07 -21.63 -15.90
N ILE A 137 -2.37 -21.50 -15.62
CA ILE A 137 -3.42 -21.41 -16.65
C ILE A 137 -3.19 -20.20 -17.56
N LYS A 138 -2.87 -19.03 -17.00
CA LYS A 138 -2.64 -17.82 -17.80
C LYS A 138 -1.29 -17.85 -18.54
N TYR A 139 -0.31 -18.57 -18.04
CA TYR A 139 0.96 -18.79 -18.74
C TYR A 139 0.78 -19.67 -19.97
N GLU A 140 -0.10 -20.67 -19.93
CA GLU A 140 -0.37 -21.55 -21.07
C GLU A 140 -1.39 -20.95 -22.04
N ASN A 141 -2.51 -20.43 -21.51
CA ASN A 141 -3.70 -20.07 -22.28
C ASN A 141 -4.29 -18.69 -21.87
N GLY A 142 -3.45 -17.74 -21.48
CA GLY A 142 -3.94 -16.48 -20.93
C GLY A 142 -4.22 -15.34 -21.93
N ARG A 143 -3.89 -15.50 -23.22
CA ARG A 143 -4.20 -14.47 -24.22
C ARG A 143 -5.70 -14.42 -24.52
N LEU A 144 -6.23 -13.22 -24.70
CA LEU A 144 -7.65 -13.00 -24.99
C LEU A 144 -8.09 -13.47 -26.37
N ASP A 145 -7.15 -13.63 -27.31
CA ASP A 145 -7.41 -14.18 -28.64
C ASP A 145 -7.47 -15.72 -28.66
N GLY A 146 -7.24 -16.37 -27.52
CA GLY A 146 -7.20 -17.82 -27.38
C GLY A 146 -5.99 -18.49 -28.04
N LYS A 147 -5.01 -17.71 -28.54
CA LYS A 147 -3.85 -18.23 -29.28
C LYS A 147 -2.58 -18.19 -28.43
N GLY A 148 -2.64 -18.86 -27.27
CA GLY A 148 -1.50 -19.12 -26.39
C GLY A 148 -1.45 -18.29 -25.11
N GLY A 149 -0.25 -18.22 -24.54
CA GLY A 149 0.02 -17.77 -23.18
C GLY A 149 0.37 -16.30 -22.99
N LEU A 150 0.22 -15.81 -21.75
CA LEU A 150 0.75 -14.51 -21.34
C LEU A 150 2.25 -14.57 -21.06
N SER A 151 2.93 -13.45 -21.31
CA SER A 151 4.33 -13.29 -20.93
C SER A 151 4.49 -13.28 -19.40
N VAL A 152 5.64 -13.75 -18.91
CA VAL A 152 5.97 -13.71 -17.47
C VAL A 152 5.89 -12.29 -16.91
N LYS A 153 6.27 -11.28 -17.71
CA LYS A 153 6.13 -9.87 -17.33
C LYS A 153 4.67 -9.50 -17.04
N THR A 154 3.75 -9.85 -17.94
CA THR A 154 2.31 -9.57 -17.76
C THR A 154 1.75 -10.32 -16.56
N LEU A 155 2.16 -11.57 -16.33
CA LEU A 155 1.75 -12.33 -15.15
C LEU A 155 2.22 -11.68 -13.84
N LYS A 156 3.46 -11.18 -13.80
CA LYS A 156 3.99 -10.40 -12.66
C LYS A 156 3.16 -9.14 -12.41
N GLU A 157 2.72 -8.46 -13.47
CA GLU A 157 1.83 -7.29 -13.34
C GLU A 157 0.46 -7.69 -12.76
N HIS A 158 -0.13 -8.81 -13.20
CA HIS A 158 -1.38 -9.32 -12.62
C HIS A 158 -1.24 -9.60 -11.12
N ILE A 159 -0.20 -10.34 -10.71
CA ILE A 159 0.07 -10.65 -9.30
C ILE A 159 0.40 -9.39 -8.50
N THR A 160 1.03 -8.38 -9.12
CA THR A 160 1.29 -7.09 -8.45
C THR A 160 -0.02 -6.39 -8.10
N VAL A 161 -1.00 -6.37 -9.00
CA VAL A 161 -2.33 -5.79 -8.71
C VAL A 161 -3.01 -6.54 -7.56
N LEU A 162 -2.99 -7.88 -7.59
CA LEU A 162 -3.54 -8.70 -6.52
C LEU A 162 -2.84 -8.43 -5.18
N ARG A 163 -1.51 -8.41 -5.14
CA ARG A 163 -0.74 -8.08 -3.92
C ARG A 163 -1.14 -6.76 -3.31
N LEU A 164 -1.30 -5.72 -4.13
CA LEU A 164 -1.70 -4.40 -3.64
C LEU A 164 -3.12 -4.40 -3.08
N ALA A 165 -4.04 -5.10 -3.74
CA ALA A 165 -5.42 -5.24 -3.29
C ALA A 165 -5.51 -6.06 -1.98
N PHE A 166 -4.86 -7.22 -1.90
CA PHE A 166 -4.85 -8.06 -0.70
C PHE A 166 -4.17 -7.36 0.49
N LYS A 167 -3.04 -6.68 0.26
CA LYS A 167 -2.40 -5.86 1.30
C LYS A 167 -3.35 -4.81 1.85
N ARG A 168 -4.17 -4.19 1.00
CA ARG A 168 -5.18 -3.22 1.46
C ARG A 168 -6.31 -3.88 2.23
N ALA A 169 -6.77 -5.07 1.82
CA ALA A 169 -7.78 -5.83 2.55
C ALA A 169 -7.31 -6.20 3.96
N ILE A 170 -6.04 -6.61 4.10
CA ILE A 170 -5.41 -6.91 5.40
C ILE A 170 -5.35 -5.66 6.29
N GLN A 171 -4.96 -4.51 5.73
CA GLN A 171 -4.92 -3.25 6.47
C GLN A 171 -6.29 -2.79 6.98
N LEU A 172 -7.37 -3.14 6.26
CA LEU A 172 -8.74 -2.85 6.65
C LEU A 172 -9.34 -3.95 7.55
N GLY A 173 -8.59 -5.02 7.85
CA GLY A 173 -9.06 -6.12 8.68
C GLY A 173 -10.10 -7.03 8.02
N ILE A 174 -10.28 -6.96 6.70
CA ILE A 174 -11.25 -7.81 5.97
C ILE A 174 -10.76 -9.26 5.92
N ILE A 175 -9.44 -9.43 5.77
CA ILE A 175 -8.76 -10.73 5.79
C ILE A 175 -7.53 -10.64 6.69
N SER A 176 -7.05 -11.79 7.18
CA SER A 176 -5.91 -11.88 8.11
C SER A 176 -4.64 -12.47 7.49
N TYR A 177 -4.70 -12.93 6.24
CA TYR A 177 -3.62 -13.65 5.57
C TYR A 177 -3.36 -13.11 4.15
N ASP A 178 -2.10 -13.15 3.71
CA ASP A 178 -1.68 -12.73 2.36
C ASP A 178 -1.49 -13.96 1.45
N PRO A 179 -2.39 -14.21 0.48
CA PRO A 179 -2.28 -15.36 -0.41
C PRO A 179 -1.20 -15.19 -1.50
N CYS A 180 -0.66 -13.98 -1.69
CA CYS A 180 0.28 -13.69 -2.78
C CYS A 180 1.76 -13.90 -2.41
N ARG A 181 2.03 -14.50 -1.23
CA ARG A 181 3.35 -14.57 -0.61
C ARG A 181 4.34 -15.42 -1.43
N CYS A 182 3.90 -16.60 -1.88
CA CYS A 182 4.76 -17.62 -2.48
C CYS A 182 4.31 -18.00 -3.90
N VAL A 183 4.01 -17.01 -4.75
CA VAL A 183 3.68 -17.28 -6.17
C VAL A 183 4.96 -17.41 -6.99
N GLU A 184 5.13 -18.56 -7.63
CA GLU A 184 6.26 -18.89 -8.49
C GLU A 184 5.95 -18.63 -9.97
N TYR A 185 6.96 -18.24 -10.73
CA TYR A 185 6.85 -17.93 -12.16
C TYR A 185 7.70 -18.89 -13.00
N PRO A 186 7.23 -19.26 -14.21
CA PRO A 186 8.04 -20.00 -15.17
C PRO A 186 9.34 -19.27 -15.53
N LYS A 187 10.40 -20.02 -15.82
CA LYS A 187 11.70 -19.46 -16.21
C LYS A 187 11.57 -18.65 -17.50
N GLU A 188 12.05 -17.42 -17.47
CA GLU A 188 12.06 -16.54 -18.64
C GLU A 188 13.14 -17.01 -19.64
N VAL A 189 12.72 -17.44 -20.83
CA VAL A 189 13.63 -17.57 -21.97
C VAL A 189 13.82 -16.16 -22.52
N LYS A 190 15.04 -15.61 -22.38
CA LYS A 190 15.37 -14.28 -22.89
C LYS A 190 15.14 -14.25 -24.39
N LYS A 191 14.17 -13.47 -24.84
CA LYS A 191 13.98 -13.19 -26.26
C LYS A 191 15.08 -12.20 -26.65
N GLU A 192 15.98 -12.60 -27.54
CA GLU A 192 16.98 -11.69 -28.07
C GLU A 192 16.27 -10.54 -28.79
N VAL A 193 16.52 -9.31 -28.34
CA VAL A 193 16.03 -8.11 -29.01
C VAL A 193 16.98 -7.87 -30.17
N SER A 194 16.59 -8.24 -31.39
CA SER A 194 17.35 -7.91 -32.58
C SER A 194 17.27 -6.40 -32.81
N VAL A 195 18.42 -5.73 -32.80
CA VAL A 195 18.53 -4.33 -33.23
C VAL A 195 18.33 -4.28 -34.74
N LEU A 196 17.57 -3.30 -35.21
CA LEU A 196 17.36 -3.08 -36.65
C LEU A 196 18.73 -2.91 -37.33
N SER A 197 18.96 -3.65 -38.41
CA SER A 197 20.16 -3.46 -39.22
C SER A 197 20.09 -2.12 -39.96
N VAL A 198 21.24 -1.57 -40.35
CA VAL A 198 21.30 -0.33 -41.15
C VAL A 198 20.45 -0.45 -42.42
N GLN A 199 20.37 -1.65 -43.02
CA GLN A 199 19.58 -1.92 -44.22
C GLN A 199 18.07 -1.90 -43.97
N GLU A 200 17.62 -2.36 -42.79
CA GLU A 200 16.22 -2.28 -42.39
C GLU A 200 15.82 -0.83 -42.09
N GLN A 201 16.74 -0.06 -41.51
CA GLN A 201 16.55 1.36 -41.24
C GLN A 201 16.41 2.17 -42.53
N GLU A 202 17.25 1.91 -43.54
CA GLU A 202 17.18 2.55 -44.87
C GLU A 202 15.88 2.24 -45.61
N LYS A 203 15.40 0.99 -45.55
CA LYS A 203 14.11 0.61 -46.14
C LYS A 203 12.93 1.37 -45.52
N LEU A 204 12.96 1.59 -44.20
CA LEU A 204 11.92 2.33 -43.51
C LEU A 204 11.95 3.82 -43.85
N THR A 205 13.12 4.45 -43.97
CA THR A 205 13.22 5.86 -44.35
C THR A 205 12.82 6.10 -45.81
N THR A 206 13.13 5.20 -46.74
CA THR A 206 12.70 5.32 -48.14
C THR A 206 11.19 5.17 -48.30
N ALA A 207 10.51 4.37 -47.47
CA ALA A 207 9.06 4.16 -47.57
C ALA A 207 8.21 5.34 -47.01
N ILE A 208 8.84 6.26 -46.27
CA ILE A 208 8.19 7.44 -45.67
C ILE A 208 8.47 8.71 -46.50
N SER A 209 9.48 8.66 -47.38
CA SER A 209 9.82 9.72 -48.34
C SER A 209 8.99 9.63 -49.62
#